data_AF-A0A7C6ZMZ5-F1
#
_entry.id   AF-A0A7C6ZMZ5-F1
#
_cell.length_a   1.000
_cell.length_b   1.000
_cell.length_c   1.000
_cell.angle_alpha   90.00
_cell.angle_beta   90.00
_cell.angle_gamma   90.00
#
_symmetry.space_group_name_H-M   'P 1'
#
loop_
_entity.id
_entity.type
_entity.pdbx_description
1 polymer ?
#
loop_
_entity_poly.entity_id
_entity_poly.type
_entity_poly.pdbx_seq_one_letter_code
_entity_poly.pdbx_strand_id
1 'polypeptide(L)'
;MSIKLRAIPTSWHIDRRSAVLRLSSVEYVARDFTAGHERRYAPGIHRLARIAILVSCGLVLYLVEGMIPVPMPVPGAKLGLANIVTLLSIVLLGPVDAFIIVSLRSFLGSLLGGNLTSFWFSLGGAFLATSVMSLAYRYLGRHLSLSGISVLGGVFHNIGQLFVAAIVVRNFGIYFYLPFLLLAGVMTGYLVGFITSMVVRGLNGWRISGGSYQVRRP
;
A
#
# COMPACT_ATOMS: atom_id res chain seq x y z
N MET A 1 45.09 5.56 -64.79
CA MET A 1 44.20 5.92 -63.67
C MET A 1 42.88 6.40 -64.28
N SER A 2 41.86 5.55 -64.31
CA SER A 2 40.55 5.87 -64.91
C SER A 2 39.46 5.21 -64.08
N ILE A 3 38.70 6.02 -63.34
CA ILE A 3 37.58 5.56 -62.52
C ILE A 3 36.33 5.66 -63.40
N LYS A 4 35.76 4.51 -63.76
CA LYS A 4 34.46 4.40 -64.43
C LYS A 4 33.37 4.90 -63.47
N LEU A 5 32.82 6.08 -63.75
CA LEU A 5 31.56 6.54 -63.16
C LEU A 5 30.44 5.62 -63.63
N ARG A 6 29.89 4.83 -62.70
CA ARG A 6 28.73 3.97 -62.92
C ARG A 6 27.49 4.86 -62.96
N ALA A 7 26.78 4.86 -64.09
CA ALA A 7 25.59 5.66 -64.31
C ALA A 7 24.51 5.39 -63.25
N ILE A 8 24.00 6.47 -62.65
CA ILE A 8 22.84 6.45 -61.76
C ILE A 8 21.60 6.33 -62.66
N PRO A 9 20.73 5.31 -62.49
CA PRO A 9 19.52 5.21 -63.30
C PRO A 9 18.56 6.36 -62.93
N THR A 10 18.15 7.14 -63.93
CA THR A 10 17.32 8.36 -63.82
C THR A 10 15.81 8.13 -63.87
N SER A 11 15.33 6.90 -63.70
CA SER A 11 13.89 6.61 -63.66
C SER A 11 13.34 6.62 -62.23
N TRP A 12 13.43 7.77 -61.55
CA TRP A 12 12.72 8.00 -60.28
C TRP A 12 11.30 8.50 -60.56
N HIS A 13 10.43 7.63 -61.05
CA HIS A 13 9.00 7.84 -60.83
C HIS A 13 8.73 7.55 -59.35
N ILE A 14 8.84 8.57 -58.51
CA ILE A 14 8.39 8.51 -57.12
C ILE A 14 6.87 8.35 -57.15
N ASP A 15 6.43 7.10 -57.18
CA ASP A 15 5.04 6.77 -56.92
C ASP A 15 4.74 7.20 -55.48
N ARG A 16 3.95 8.28 -55.33
CA ARG A 16 3.56 8.82 -54.02
C ARG A 16 2.93 7.75 -53.14
N ARG A 17 2.31 6.71 -53.72
CA ARG A 17 1.71 5.59 -52.98
C ARG A 17 2.76 4.72 -52.28
N SER A 18 3.91 4.50 -52.92
CA SER A 18 5.00 3.70 -52.37
C SER A 18 5.73 4.37 -51.19
N ALA A 19 5.79 5.71 -51.18
CA ALA A 19 6.32 6.49 -50.06
C ALA A 19 5.37 6.47 -48.84
N VAL A 20 4.05 6.58 -49.06
CA VAL A 20 3.03 6.54 -48.00
C VAL A 20 2.93 5.17 -47.33
N LEU A 21 3.08 4.07 -48.09
CA LEU A 21 3.09 2.71 -47.53
C LEU A 21 4.33 2.44 -46.65
N ARG A 22 5.49 3.03 -46.98
CA ARG A 22 6.67 2.95 -46.11
C ARG A 22 6.52 3.81 -44.85
N LEU A 23 5.94 5.01 -44.96
CA LEU A 23 5.71 5.89 -43.82
C LEU A 23 4.70 5.27 -42.83
N SER A 24 3.60 4.69 -43.32
CA SER A 24 2.66 3.95 -42.46
C SER A 24 3.29 2.72 -41.80
N SER A 25 4.25 2.06 -42.45
CA SER A 25 5.00 0.95 -41.85
C SER A 25 5.94 1.42 -40.74
N VAL A 26 6.61 2.55 -40.91
CA VAL A 26 7.48 3.14 -39.88
C VAL A 26 6.65 3.69 -38.71
N GLU A 27 5.53 4.37 -39.00
CA GLU A 27 4.58 4.82 -37.96
C GLU A 27 3.94 3.64 -37.23
N TYR A 28 3.63 2.55 -37.94
CA TYR A 28 3.10 1.32 -37.34
C TYR A 28 4.14 0.68 -36.42
N VAL A 29 5.39 0.52 -36.87
CA VAL A 29 6.48 -0.04 -36.06
C VAL A 29 6.79 0.87 -34.86
N ALA A 30 6.79 2.20 -35.03
CA ALA A 30 6.98 3.14 -33.94
C ALA A 30 5.83 3.08 -32.92
N ARG A 31 4.58 2.99 -33.38
CA ARG A 31 3.39 2.82 -32.52
C ARG A 31 3.38 1.49 -31.78
N ASP A 32 3.80 0.41 -32.43
CA ASP A 32 3.85 -0.91 -31.81
C ASP A 32 5.01 -1.00 -30.80
N PHE A 33 6.14 -0.35 -31.07
CA PHE A 33 7.25 -0.24 -30.14
C PHE A 33 6.91 0.60 -28.90
N THR A 34 6.23 1.74 -29.06
CA THR A 34 5.76 2.57 -27.93
C THR A 34 4.65 1.87 -27.16
N ALA A 35 3.66 1.28 -27.84
CA ALA A 35 2.60 0.50 -27.21
C ALA A 35 3.15 -0.72 -26.46
N GLY A 36 4.21 -1.35 -26.97
CA GLY A 36 4.93 -2.44 -26.31
C GLY A 36 5.60 -2.00 -25.00
N HIS A 37 6.15 -0.78 -24.94
CA HIS A 37 6.70 -0.22 -23.70
C HIS A 37 5.57 0.11 -22.71
N GLU A 38 4.51 0.78 -23.14
CA GLU A 38 3.38 1.14 -22.27
C GLU A 38 2.72 -0.10 -21.64
N ARG A 39 2.50 -1.18 -22.40
CA ARG A 39 1.95 -2.43 -21.87
C ARG A 39 2.86 -3.10 -20.83
N ARG A 40 4.18 -2.90 -20.93
CA ARG A 40 5.16 -3.50 -20.00
C ARG A 40 5.29 -2.73 -18.68
N TYR A 41 5.16 -1.41 -18.70
CA TYR A 41 5.27 -0.56 -17.51
C TYR A 41 3.92 -0.25 -16.82
N ALA A 42 2.80 -0.28 -17.55
CA ALA A 42 1.47 -0.05 -17.01
C ALA A 42 1.17 -0.81 -15.69
N PRO A 43 1.39 -2.14 -15.59
CA PRO A 43 1.08 -2.86 -14.35
C PRO A 43 1.92 -2.40 -13.14
N GLY A 44 3.16 -1.96 -13.37
CA GLY A 44 4.04 -1.41 -12.33
C GLY A 44 3.61 -0.02 -11.87
N ILE A 45 3.27 0.87 -12.81
CA ILE A 45 2.80 2.23 -12.52
C ILE A 45 1.48 2.19 -11.73
N HIS A 46 0.53 1.36 -12.14
CA HIS A 46 -0.74 1.20 -11.41
C HIS A 46 -0.52 0.64 -9.99
N ARG A 47 0.48 -0.24 -9.79
CA ARG A 47 0.82 -0.73 -8.45
C ARG A 47 1.41 0.38 -7.59
N LEU A 48 2.37 1.13 -8.12
CA LEU A 48 2.99 2.26 -7.42
C LEU A 48 1.95 3.31 -7.01
N ALA A 49 1.05 3.68 -7.92
CA ALA A 49 -0.03 4.62 -7.65
C ALA A 49 -0.94 4.14 -6.50
N ARG A 50 -1.30 2.84 -6.48
CA ARG A 50 -2.11 2.25 -5.40
C ARG A 50 -1.39 2.29 -4.05
N ILE A 51 -0.10 1.96 -4.04
CA ILE A 51 0.73 2.05 -2.82
C ILE A 51 0.78 3.50 -2.34
N ALA A 52 1.04 4.46 -3.22
CA ALA A 52 1.12 5.88 -2.88
C ALA A 52 -0.20 6.42 -2.28
N ILE A 53 -1.35 6.07 -2.87
CA ILE A 53 -2.67 6.46 -2.34
C ILE A 53 -2.89 5.87 -0.94
N LEU A 54 -2.60 4.58 -0.76
CA LEU A 54 -2.74 3.93 0.54
C LEU A 54 -1.79 4.51 1.59
N VAL A 55 -0.53 4.78 1.23
CA VAL A 55 0.43 5.47 2.11
C VAL A 55 -0.11 6.83 2.52
N SER A 56 -0.63 7.62 1.58
CA SER A 56 -1.20 8.95 1.85
C SER A 56 -2.39 8.86 2.83
N CYS A 57 -3.36 7.98 2.57
CA CYS A 57 -4.47 7.75 3.50
C CYS A 57 -3.98 7.29 4.89
N GLY A 58 -3.00 6.39 4.93
CA GLY A 58 -2.42 5.88 6.17
C GLY A 58 -1.70 6.97 6.96
N LEU A 59 -1.02 7.87 6.26
CA LEU A 59 -0.34 9.02 6.83
C LEU A 59 -1.33 10.02 7.42
N VAL A 60 -2.41 10.35 6.69
CA VAL A 60 -3.46 11.23 7.20
C VAL A 60 -4.08 10.65 8.48
N LEU A 61 -4.45 9.37 8.48
CA LEU A 61 -4.99 8.72 9.68
C LEU A 61 -4.00 8.72 10.83
N TYR A 62 -2.71 8.47 10.56
CA TYR A 62 -1.65 8.50 11.57
C TYR A 62 -1.46 9.90 12.19
N LEU A 63 -1.56 10.96 11.39
CA LEU A 63 -1.44 12.33 11.85
C LEU A 63 -2.67 12.75 12.64
N VAL A 64 -3.88 12.51 12.11
CA VAL A 64 -5.15 12.79 12.80
C VAL A 64 -5.19 12.11 14.16
N GLU A 65 -4.79 10.84 14.22
CA GLU A 65 -4.67 10.10 15.47
C GLU A 65 -3.71 10.75 16.47
N GLY A 66 -2.60 11.33 16.00
CA GLY A 66 -1.67 12.08 16.84
C GLY A 66 -2.20 13.43 17.32
N MET A 67 -3.23 13.98 16.67
CA MET A 67 -3.86 15.25 17.06
C MET A 67 -4.98 15.04 18.07
N ILE A 68 -5.51 13.82 18.24
CA ILE A 68 -6.51 13.52 19.25
C ILE A 68 -5.79 13.45 20.61
N PRO A 69 -6.05 14.38 21.55
CA PRO A 69 -5.45 14.34 22.87
C PRO A 69 -6.16 13.26 23.71
N VAL A 70 -5.88 11.99 23.40
CA VAL A 70 -6.33 10.87 24.23
C VAL A 70 -5.42 10.84 25.45
N PRO A 71 -5.93 10.87 26.69
CA PRO A 71 -5.10 10.68 27.89
C PRO A 71 -4.64 9.23 27.93
N MET A 72 -3.65 8.89 27.12
CA MET A 72 -3.04 7.59 27.12
C MET A 72 -1.91 7.54 28.14
N PRO A 73 -1.86 6.46 28.95
CA PRO A 73 -0.87 6.34 30.01
C PRO A 73 0.57 6.22 29.51
N VAL A 74 0.76 5.93 28.21
CA VAL A 74 2.07 5.82 27.58
C VAL A 74 2.25 6.98 26.59
N PRO A 75 3.19 7.92 26.86
CA PRO A 75 3.49 9.01 25.94
C PRO A 75 3.88 8.48 24.56
N GLY A 76 3.19 8.95 23.52
CA GLY A 76 3.44 8.53 22.13
C GLY A 76 2.76 7.23 21.71
N ALA A 77 2.01 6.55 22.60
CA ALA A 77 1.13 5.45 22.20
C ALA A 77 -0.02 5.97 21.32
N LYS A 78 -0.46 5.14 20.37
CA LYS A 78 -1.57 5.43 19.44
C LYS A 78 -2.70 4.39 19.56
N LEU A 79 -3.91 4.77 19.15
CA LEU A 79 -5.12 3.92 19.17
C LEU A 79 -5.08 2.78 18.14
N GLY A 80 -4.24 2.92 17.11
CA GLY A 80 -4.15 2.03 15.96
C GLY A 80 -5.07 2.39 14.79
N LEU A 81 -5.57 3.63 14.68
CA LEU A 81 -6.49 4.02 13.58
C LEU A 81 -5.86 3.82 12.21
N ALA A 82 -4.57 4.09 12.08
CA ALA A 82 -3.86 3.86 10.83
C ALA A 82 -3.92 2.38 10.36
N ASN A 83 -4.21 1.42 11.25
CA ASN A 83 -4.33 0.00 10.89
C ASN A 83 -5.49 -0.30 9.93
N ILE A 84 -6.44 0.62 9.72
CA ILE A 84 -7.44 0.54 8.62
C ILE A 84 -6.73 0.33 7.29
N VAL A 85 -5.69 1.13 7.04
CA VAL A 85 -4.93 1.09 5.79
C VAL A 85 -4.03 -0.14 5.75
N THR A 86 -3.53 -0.62 6.89
CA THR A 86 -2.77 -1.87 6.97
C THR A 86 -3.63 -3.06 6.57
N LEU A 87 -4.83 -3.18 7.13
CA LEU A 87 -5.73 -4.29 6.77
C LEU A 87 -6.19 -4.16 5.32
N LEU A 88 -6.52 -2.95 4.87
CA LEU A 88 -6.91 -2.70 3.49
C LEU A 88 -5.79 -3.06 2.50
N SER A 89 -4.53 -2.75 2.82
CA SER A 89 -3.39 -3.10 1.96
C SER A 89 -3.12 -4.60 1.90
N ILE A 90 -3.27 -5.32 3.02
CA ILE A 90 -3.20 -6.79 3.04
C ILE A 90 -4.24 -7.40 2.09
N VAL A 91 -5.47 -6.90 2.12
CA VAL A 91 -6.59 -7.41 1.32
C VAL A 91 -6.45 -7.04 -0.16
N LEU A 92 -5.98 -5.83 -0.48
CA LEU A 92 -5.93 -5.32 -1.86
C LEU A 92 -4.63 -5.63 -2.60
N LEU A 93 -3.49 -5.59 -1.91
CA LEU A 93 -2.16 -5.68 -2.52
C LEU A 93 -1.35 -6.88 -2.00
N GLY A 94 -1.65 -7.35 -0.80
CA GLY A 94 -0.98 -8.48 -0.16
C GLY A 94 0.02 -8.04 0.92
N PRO A 95 0.65 -9.03 1.59
CA PRO A 95 1.45 -8.80 2.79
C PRO A 95 2.70 -7.97 2.54
N VAL A 96 3.41 -8.21 1.42
CA VAL A 96 4.66 -7.49 1.09
C VAL A 96 4.39 -5.99 0.95
N ASP A 97 3.32 -5.62 0.24
CA ASP A 97 2.93 -4.23 0.06
C ASP A 97 2.43 -3.59 1.35
N ALA A 98 1.77 -4.35 2.23
CA ALA A 98 1.36 -3.87 3.53
C ALA A 98 2.55 -3.44 4.39
N PHE A 99 3.65 -4.21 4.42
CA PHE A 99 4.87 -3.83 5.13
C PHE A 99 5.52 -2.56 4.57
N ILE A 100 5.57 -2.42 3.24
CA ILE A 100 6.08 -1.21 2.58
C ILE A 100 5.25 0.00 3.01
N ILE A 101 3.91 -0.11 2.95
CA ILE A 101 2.98 0.97 3.29
C ILE A 101 3.11 1.38 4.76
N VAL A 102 3.17 0.41 5.68
CA VAL A 102 3.33 0.65 7.12
C VAL A 102 4.65 1.32 7.44
N SER A 103 5.72 0.91 6.78
CA SER A 103 7.06 1.48 6.99
C SER A 103 7.10 2.94 6.52
N LEU A 104 6.64 3.19 5.29
CA LEU A 104 6.58 4.53 4.71
C LEU A 104 5.69 5.47 5.53
N ARG A 105 4.48 5.05 5.90
CA ARG A 105 3.58 5.92 6.68
C ARG A 105 4.16 6.25 8.05
N SER A 106 4.77 5.27 8.73
CA SER A 106 5.30 5.47 10.09
C SER A 106 6.50 6.40 10.04
N PHE A 107 7.37 6.21 9.05
CA PHE A 107 8.52 7.07 8.80
C PHE A 107 8.08 8.51 8.51
N LEU A 108 7.25 8.72 7.48
CA LEU A 108 6.73 10.04 7.11
C LEU A 108 5.94 10.69 8.26
N GLY A 109 5.12 9.90 8.96
CA GLY A 109 4.34 10.37 10.08
C GLY A 109 5.20 10.85 11.25
N SER A 110 6.31 10.18 11.52
CA SER A 110 7.26 10.61 12.56
C SER A 110 8.05 11.85 12.17
N LEU A 111 8.42 11.99 10.89
CA LEU A 111 9.08 13.19 10.37
C LEU A 111 8.18 14.42 10.48
N LEU A 112 6.91 14.28 10.08
CA LEU A 112 5.92 15.37 10.14
C LEU A 112 5.46 15.66 11.57
N GLY A 113 5.38 14.63 12.42
CA GLY A 113 4.99 14.76 13.83
C GLY A 113 6.13 15.16 14.77
N GLY A 114 7.38 15.19 14.30
CA GLY A 114 8.55 15.63 15.07
C GLY A 114 9.00 14.70 16.21
N ASN A 115 8.46 13.47 16.32
CA ASN A 115 8.74 12.57 17.44
C ASN A 115 9.29 11.21 16.98
N LEU A 116 10.61 11.05 17.11
CA LEU A 116 11.34 9.82 16.79
C LEU A 116 11.06 8.67 17.77
N THR A 117 10.61 8.94 19.00
CA THR A 117 10.24 7.90 19.97
C THR A 117 8.94 7.24 19.54
N SER A 118 7.96 8.04 19.14
CA SER A 118 6.68 7.55 18.60
C SER A 118 6.85 6.75 17.30
N PHE A 119 7.91 7.02 16.52
CA PHE A 119 8.27 6.21 15.36
C PHE A 119 8.52 4.75 15.76
N TRP A 120 9.42 4.51 16.72
CA TRP A 120 9.79 3.16 17.15
C TRP A 120 8.61 2.40 17.72
N PHE A 121 7.77 3.08 18.50
CA PHE A 121 6.57 2.50 19.11
C PHE A 121 5.57 2.07 18.02
N SER A 122 5.26 2.98 17.10
CA SER A 122 4.38 2.70 15.96
C SER A 122 4.93 1.60 15.07
N LEU A 123 6.23 1.62 14.78
CA LEU A 123 6.87 0.63 13.91
C LEU A 123 6.79 -0.77 14.51
N GLY A 124 7.16 -0.93 15.78
CA GLY A 124 7.11 -2.20 16.49
C GLY A 124 5.70 -2.79 16.55
N GLY A 125 4.73 -1.96 16.95
CA GLY A 125 3.32 -2.37 16.96
C GLY A 125 2.81 -2.71 15.57
N ALA A 126 3.07 -1.86 14.57
CA ALA A 126 2.54 -2.05 13.23
C ALA A 126 3.16 -3.26 12.51
N PHE A 127 4.43 -3.57 12.73
CA PHE A 127 5.06 -4.77 12.17
C PHE A 127 4.47 -6.05 12.76
N LEU A 128 4.30 -6.11 14.08
CA LEU A 128 3.70 -7.26 14.75
C LEU A 128 2.25 -7.45 14.30
N ALA A 129 1.46 -6.36 14.28
CA ALA A 129 0.08 -6.37 13.80
C ALA A 129 -0.03 -6.82 12.33
N THR A 130 0.81 -6.29 11.44
CA THR A 130 0.82 -6.65 10.01
C THR A 130 1.16 -8.12 9.82
N SER A 131 2.10 -8.65 10.60
CA SER A 131 2.48 -10.07 10.56
C SER A 131 1.30 -10.96 10.95
N VAL A 132 0.66 -10.66 12.09
CA VAL A 132 -0.47 -11.44 12.60
C VAL A 132 -1.68 -11.33 11.67
N MET A 133 -2.03 -10.14 11.19
CA MET A 133 -3.12 -9.95 10.25
C MET A 133 -2.86 -10.67 8.92
N SER A 134 -1.63 -10.65 8.41
CA SER A 134 -1.26 -11.34 7.18
C SER A 134 -1.38 -12.86 7.34
N LEU A 135 -0.96 -13.40 8.48
CA LEU A 135 -1.08 -14.82 8.80
C LEU A 135 -2.54 -15.22 8.96
N ALA A 136 -3.30 -14.46 9.76
CA ALA A 136 -4.72 -14.70 9.99
C ALA A 136 -5.52 -14.59 8.69
N TYR A 137 -5.21 -13.64 7.82
CA TYR A 137 -5.86 -13.50 6.53
C TYR A 137 -5.60 -14.70 5.62
N ARG A 138 -4.35 -15.19 5.57
CA ARG A 138 -3.97 -16.33 4.72
C ARG A 138 -4.55 -17.67 5.21
N TYR A 139 -4.52 -17.92 6.52
CA TYR A 139 -4.87 -19.24 7.07
C TYR A 139 -6.27 -19.30 7.66
N LEU A 140 -6.75 -18.19 8.24
CA LEU A 140 -8.05 -18.12 8.89
C LEU A 140 -9.06 -17.27 8.12
N GLY A 141 -8.72 -16.70 6.97
CA GLY A 141 -9.62 -15.82 6.20
C GLY A 141 -10.94 -16.48 5.74
N ARG A 142 -11.01 -17.82 5.76
CA ARG A 142 -12.24 -18.59 5.52
C ARG A 142 -13.16 -18.71 6.74
N HIS A 143 -12.60 -18.59 7.94
CA HIS A 143 -13.30 -18.78 9.21
C HIS A 143 -13.52 -17.47 9.98
N LEU A 144 -12.63 -16.49 9.78
CA LEU A 144 -12.67 -15.19 10.43
C LEU A 144 -13.16 -14.11 9.48
N SER A 145 -14.02 -13.23 9.99
CA SER A 145 -14.40 -12.00 9.31
C SER A 145 -13.22 -11.03 9.27
N LEU A 146 -13.27 -10.06 8.36
CA LEU A 146 -12.33 -8.93 8.32
C LEU A 146 -12.24 -8.20 9.68
N SER A 147 -13.37 -8.07 10.38
CA SER A 147 -13.42 -7.54 11.74
C SER A 147 -12.63 -8.38 12.74
N GLY A 148 -12.75 -9.71 12.70
CA GLY A 148 -11.97 -10.60 13.58
C GLY A 148 -10.46 -10.51 13.33
N ILE A 149 -10.05 -10.48 12.07
CA ILE A 149 -8.64 -10.30 11.68
C ILE A 149 -8.12 -8.95 12.18
N SER A 150 -8.94 -7.90 12.06
CA SER A 150 -8.61 -6.56 12.54
C SER A 150 -8.47 -6.48 14.06
N VAL A 151 -9.34 -7.17 14.81
CA VAL A 151 -9.25 -7.26 16.28
C VAL A 151 -7.92 -7.89 16.70
N LEU A 152 -7.51 -8.98 16.05
CA LEU A 152 -6.19 -9.57 16.27
C LEU A 152 -5.09 -8.54 15.95
N GLY A 153 -5.21 -7.85 14.82
CA GLY A 153 -4.31 -6.75 14.46
C GLY A 153 -4.19 -5.68 15.54
N GLY A 154 -5.31 -5.17 16.07
CA GLY A 154 -5.33 -4.14 17.11
C GLY A 154 -4.70 -4.60 18.43
N VAL A 155 -5.00 -5.83 18.86
CA VAL A 155 -4.40 -6.45 20.05
C VAL A 155 -2.88 -6.56 19.90
N PHE A 156 -2.41 -7.17 18.81
CA PHE A 156 -0.98 -7.37 18.59
C PHE A 156 -0.25 -6.06 18.25
N HIS A 157 -0.95 -5.05 17.73
CA HIS A 157 -0.41 -3.70 17.59
C HIS A 157 -0.01 -3.13 18.94
N ASN A 158 -0.92 -3.19 19.91
CA ASN A 158 -0.68 -2.64 21.24
C ASN A 158 0.38 -3.43 22.00
N ILE A 159 0.40 -4.76 21.86
CA ILE A 159 1.46 -5.61 22.44
C ILE A 159 2.84 -5.22 21.87
N GLY A 160 2.96 -5.12 20.54
CA GLY A 160 4.23 -4.78 19.89
C GLY A 160 4.69 -3.36 20.22
N GLN A 161 3.75 -2.41 20.26
CA GLN A 161 4.03 -1.03 20.66
C GLN A 161 4.56 -0.97 22.09
N LEU A 162 3.92 -1.67 23.02
CA LEU A 162 4.29 -1.69 24.42
C LEU A 162 5.62 -2.41 24.67
N PHE A 163 5.90 -3.46 23.91
CA PHE A 163 7.17 -4.17 23.96
C PHE A 163 8.34 -3.25 23.60
N VAL A 164 8.23 -2.50 22.50
CA VAL A 164 9.26 -1.52 22.12
C VAL A 164 9.31 -0.37 23.14
N ALA A 165 8.17 0.10 23.64
CA ALA A 165 8.13 1.13 24.68
C ALA A 165 8.85 0.70 25.97
N ALA A 166 8.65 -0.53 26.43
CA ALA A 166 9.32 -1.07 27.62
C ALA A 166 10.85 -1.08 27.47
N ILE A 167 11.35 -1.42 26.27
CA ILE A 167 12.79 -1.42 25.97
C ILE A 167 13.34 0.01 25.94
N VAL A 168 12.67 0.93 25.26
CA VAL A 168 13.12 2.32 25.11
C VAL A 168 13.07 3.09 26.43
N VAL A 169 11.99 2.94 27.19
CA VAL A 169 11.80 3.60 28.49
C VAL A 169 12.55 2.85 29.61
N ARG A 170 13.03 1.64 29.36
CA ARG A 170 13.71 0.75 30.33
C ARG A 170 12.87 0.48 31.58
N ASN A 171 11.55 0.42 31.43
CA ASN A 171 10.62 0.22 32.53
C ASN A 171 9.52 -0.77 32.14
N PHE A 172 9.60 -1.99 32.69
CA PHE A 172 8.59 -3.03 32.47
C PHE A 172 7.27 -2.76 33.23
N GLY A 173 7.24 -1.82 34.18
CA GLY A 173 6.01 -1.39 34.86
C GLY A 173 4.96 -0.81 33.91
N ILE A 174 5.36 -0.41 32.69
CA ILE A 174 4.46 0.02 31.62
C ILE A 174 3.48 -1.09 31.21
N TYR A 175 3.81 -2.38 31.43
CA TYR A 175 2.90 -3.50 31.18
C TYR A 175 1.65 -3.50 32.06
N PHE A 176 1.65 -2.75 33.17
CA PHE A 176 0.43 -2.53 33.96
C PHE A 176 -0.71 -1.92 33.14
N TYR A 177 -0.39 -1.14 32.09
CA TYR A 177 -1.37 -0.55 31.19
C TYR A 177 -1.83 -1.49 30.07
N LEU A 178 -1.15 -2.63 29.86
CA LEU A 178 -1.49 -3.59 28.82
C LEU A 178 -2.97 -4.02 28.81
N PRO A 179 -3.62 -4.40 29.93
CA PRO A 179 -5.04 -4.79 29.89
C PRO A 179 -5.97 -3.69 29.38
N PHE A 180 -5.71 -2.44 29.75
CA PHE A 180 -6.47 -1.30 29.23
C PHE A 180 -6.22 -1.09 27.73
N LEU A 181 -4.96 -1.18 27.30
CA LEU A 181 -4.59 -1.11 25.89
C LEU A 181 -5.21 -2.26 25.09
N LEU A 182 -5.28 -3.48 25.63
CA LEU A 182 -5.89 -4.62 24.95
C LEU A 182 -7.38 -4.40 24.74
N LEU A 183 -8.09 -3.89 25.75
CA LEU A 183 -9.51 -3.54 25.62
C LEU A 183 -9.71 -2.46 24.55
N ALA A 184 -8.90 -1.41 24.57
CA ALA A 184 -8.91 -0.38 23.53
C ALA A 184 -8.62 -0.98 22.14
N GLY A 185 -7.64 -1.87 22.03
CA GLY A 185 -7.27 -2.56 20.79
C GLY A 185 -8.36 -3.47 20.23
N VAL A 186 -9.16 -4.10 21.08
CA VAL A 186 -10.35 -4.86 20.65
C VAL A 186 -11.41 -3.92 20.10
N MET A 187 -11.71 -2.83 20.80
CA MET A 187 -12.72 -1.85 20.38
C MET A 187 -12.33 -1.15 19.08
N THR A 188 -11.10 -0.62 19.00
CA THR A 188 -10.59 0.01 17.79
C THR A 188 -10.44 -1.03 16.68
N GLY A 189 -9.92 -2.22 16.98
CA GLY A 189 -9.79 -3.32 16.03
C GLY A 189 -11.12 -3.71 15.38
N TYR A 190 -12.20 -3.80 16.15
CA TYR A 190 -13.54 -4.06 15.61
C TYR A 190 -14.01 -2.95 14.67
N LEU A 191 -13.89 -1.68 15.10
CA LEU A 191 -14.27 -0.52 14.29
C LEU A 191 -13.47 -0.46 12.99
N VAL A 192 -12.15 -0.65 13.08
CA VAL A 192 -11.22 -0.68 11.95
C VAL A 192 -11.67 -1.73 10.93
N GLY A 193 -11.94 -2.97 11.37
CA GLY A 193 -12.32 -4.03 10.46
C GLY A 193 -13.74 -3.87 9.90
N PHE A 194 -14.66 -3.26 10.66
CA PHE A 194 -15.97 -2.87 10.16
C PHE A 194 -15.84 -1.85 9.02
N ILE A 195 -15.08 -0.77 9.22
CA ILE A 195 -14.82 0.25 8.19
C ILE A 195 -14.15 -0.38 6.96
N THR A 196 -13.10 -1.18 7.16
CA THR A 196 -12.42 -1.86 6.04
C THR A 196 -13.39 -2.76 5.27
N SER A 197 -14.29 -3.46 5.95
CA SER A 197 -15.30 -4.29 5.29
C SER A 197 -16.27 -3.47 4.42
N MET A 198 -16.69 -2.29 4.88
CA MET A 198 -17.53 -1.38 4.09
C MET A 198 -16.80 -0.87 2.85
N VAL A 199 -15.53 -0.46 3.00
CA VAL A 199 -14.70 -0.01 1.89
C VAL A 199 -14.52 -1.12 0.85
N VAL A 200 -14.20 -2.33 1.28
CA VAL A 200 -14.04 -3.49 0.39
C VAL A 200 -15.34 -3.84 -0.34
N ARG A 201 -16.50 -3.74 0.33
CA ARG A 201 -17.81 -3.92 -0.30
C ARG A 201 -18.08 -2.85 -1.35
N GLY A 202 -17.80 -1.57 -1.06
CA GLY A 202 -17.93 -0.47 -2.02
C GLY A 202 -17.06 -0.66 -3.26
N LEU A 203 -15.80 -1.07 -3.07
CA LEU A 203 -14.88 -1.38 -4.17
C LEU A 203 -15.39 -2.55 -5.03
N ASN A 204 -15.95 -3.60 -4.42
CA ASN A 204 -16.56 -4.71 -5.16
C ASN A 204 -17.85 -4.31 -5.88
N GLY A 205 -18.62 -3.35 -5.37
CA GLY A 205 -19.76 -2.79 -6.09
C GLY A 205 -19.33 -2.09 -7.38
N TRP A 206 -18.23 -1.31 -7.31
CA TRP A 206 -17.65 -0.65 -8.48
C TRP A 206 -17.10 -1.62 -9.55
N ARG A 207 -16.71 -2.83 -9.13
CA ARG A 207 -16.34 -3.94 -10.04
C ARG A 207 -17.50 -4.37 -10.94
N ILE A 208 -18.72 -4.37 -10.42
CA ILE A 208 -19.92 -4.79 -11.18
C ILE A 208 -20.29 -3.73 -12.24
N SER A 209 -19.93 -2.47 -11.99
CA SER A 209 -20.09 -1.36 -12.95
C SER A 209 -18.93 -1.19 -13.94
N GLY A 210 -17.98 -2.13 -14.03
CA GLY A 210 -16.93 -2.14 -15.07
C GLY A 210 -15.49 -1.83 -14.62
N GLY A 211 -15.21 -1.75 -13.30
CA GLY A 211 -13.86 -1.47 -12.78
C GLY A 211 -12.94 -2.69 -12.65
N SER A 212 -11.73 -2.63 -13.22
CA SER A 212 -10.72 -3.72 -13.28
C SER A 212 -9.94 -4.02 -11.97
N TYR A 213 -10.49 -3.73 -10.79
CA TYR A 213 -9.80 -3.95 -9.51
C TYR A 213 -10.05 -5.35 -8.94
N GLN A 214 -8.99 -6.14 -8.74
CA GLN A 214 -9.08 -7.47 -8.13
C GLN A 214 -8.75 -7.42 -6.64
N VAL A 215 -9.76 -7.65 -5.79
CA VAL A 215 -9.57 -7.95 -4.37
C VAL A 215 -9.06 -9.38 -4.27
N ARG A 216 -7.88 -9.57 -3.66
CA ARG A 216 -7.32 -10.90 -3.44
C ARG A 216 -8.27 -11.63 -2.50
N ARG A 217 -8.84 -12.78 -2.88
CA ARG A 217 -9.58 -13.62 -1.94
C ARG A 217 -8.57 -14.49 -1.17
N PRO A 218 -8.78 -14.74 0.13
CA PRO A 218 -7.94 -15.65 0.90
C PRO A 218 -8.04 -17.08 0.37
#